data_AF-A0A536CGJ8-F1
#
_entry.id   AF-A0A536CGJ8-F1
#
_cell.length_a   1.000
_cell.length_b   1.000
_cell.length_c   1.000
_cell.angle_alpha   90.00
_cell.angle_beta   90.00
_cell.angle_gamma   90.00
#
_symmetry.space_group_name_H-M   'P 1'
#
loop_
_entity.id
_entity.type
_entity.pdbx_description
1 polymer ?
#
loop_
_entity_poly.entity_id
_entity_poly.type
_entity_poly.pdbx_seq_one_letter_code
_entity_poly.pdbx_strand_id
1 'polypeptide(L)'
;MSTQVRLRRLVRAFSDGLERLLSEPQDHRLAAGIVLRLQELSAAVQEAWNRERAAGRPDAALAAYVGQALKTAELAIAGLGQQGAELRLLQRDFEEAALPLEVFLRGLDTLPALQRSA
;
A
#
# COMPACT_ATOMS: atom_id res chain seq x y z
N MET A 1 8.18 -12.22 1.10
CA MET A 1 7.25 -11.92 2.20
C MET A 1 5.86 -11.79 1.62
N SER A 2 4.85 -12.29 2.34
CA SER A 2 3.45 -12.23 1.94
C SER A 2 2.96 -10.79 1.86
N THR A 3 3.47 -9.93 2.76
CA THR A 3 3.22 -8.48 2.80
C THR A 3 3.76 -7.80 1.54
N GLN A 4 4.99 -8.10 1.13
CA GLN A 4 5.65 -7.52 -0.04
C GLN A 4 4.85 -7.74 -1.34
N VAL A 5 4.40 -8.98 -1.55
CA VAL A 5 3.60 -9.34 -2.74
C VAL A 5 2.26 -8.60 -2.75
N ARG A 6 1.62 -8.44 -1.58
CA ARG A 6 0.34 -7.74 -1.46
C ARG A 6 0.50 -6.23 -1.63
N LEU A 7 1.53 -5.63 -1.06
CA LEU A 7 1.82 -4.22 -1.22
C LEU A 7 2.05 -3.87 -2.69
N ARG A 8 2.81 -4.70 -3.41
CA ARG A 8 3.01 -4.51 -4.85
C ARG A 8 1.71 -4.57 -5.65
N ARG A 9 0.78 -5.45 -5.26
CA ARG A 9 -0.56 -5.53 -5.87
C ARG A 9 -1.38 -4.28 -5.56
N LEU A 10 -1.32 -3.79 -4.32
CA LEU A 10 -1.99 -2.54 -3.92
C LEU A 10 -1.47 -1.34 -4.71
N VAL A 11 -0.14 -1.18 -4.83
CA VAL A 11 0.48 -0.09 -5.61
C VAL A 11 0.00 -0.08 -7.05
N ARG A 12 0.01 -1.25 -7.72
CA ARG A 12 -0.49 -1.36 -9.10
C ARG A 12 -1.96 -1.00 -9.22
N ALA A 13 -2.80 -1.57 -8.35
CA ALA A 13 -4.23 -1.28 -8.37
C ALA A 13 -4.54 0.20 -8.09
N PHE A 14 -3.73 0.86 -7.26
CA PHE A 14 -3.87 2.28 -6.98
C PHE A 14 -3.57 3.11 -8.22
N SER A 15 -2.44 2.86 -8.90
CA SER A 15 -2.10 3.54 -10.16
C SER A 15 -3.18 3.35 -11.21
N ASP A 16 -3.61 2.11 -11.44
CA ASP A 16 -4.67 1.79 -12.42
C ASP A 16 -6.01 2.48 -12.06
N GLY A 17 -6.37 2.48 -10.77
CA GLY A 17 -7.58 3.14 -10.29
C GLY A 17 -7.52 4.65 -10.44
N LEU A 18 -6.39 5.26 -10.11
CA LEU A 18 -6.19 6.70 -10.23
C LEU A 18 -6.23 7.16 -11.69
N GLU A 19 -5.61 6.43 -12.62
CA GLU A 19 -5.66 6.74 -14.06
C GLU A 19 -7.11 6.75 -14.57
N ARG A 20 -7.93 5.79 -14.12
CA ARG A 20 -9.36 5.74 -14.45
C ARG A 20 -10.13 6.92 -13.86
N LEU A 21 -9.88 7.26 -12.59
CA LEU A 21 -10.49 8.42 -11.93
C LEU A 21 -10.14 9.75 -12.62
N LEU A 22 -8.90 9.90 -13.09
CA LEU A 22 -8.47 11.08 -13.84
C LEU A 22 -9.12 11.16 -15.22
N SER A 23 -9.43 10.00 -15.83
CA SER A 23 -10.10 9.91 -17.13
C SER A 23 -11.61 10.18 -17.03
N GLU A 24 -12.24 9.76 -15.94
CA GLU A 24 -13.70 9.86 -15.71
C GLU A 24 -14.03 10.50 -14.34
N PRO A 25 -13.67 11.77 -14.10
CA PRO A 25 -13.72 12.39 -12.76
C PRO A 25 -15.13 12.62 -12.20
N GLN A 26 -16.17 12.52 -13.03
CA GLN A 26 -17.56 12.71 -12.63
C GLN A 26 -18.28 11.39 -12.30
N ASP A 27 -17.66 10.23 -12.56
CA ASP A 27 -18.27 8.94 -12.24
C ASP A 27 -18.03 8.57 -10.77
N HIS A 28 -18.96 9.00 -9.93
CA HIS A 28 -18.96 8.68 -8.50
C HIS A 28 -19.12 7.19 -8.20
N ARG A 29 -19.75 6.41 -9.08
CA ARG A 29 -19.90 4.95 -8.89
C ARG A 29 -18.58 4.25 -9.18
N LEU A 30 -17.88 4.68 -10.23
CA LEU A 30 -16.52 4.24 -10.52
C LEU A 30 -15.59 4.52 -9.34
N ALA A 31 -15.64 5.74 -8.79
CA ALA A 31 -14.82 6.12 -7.64
C ALA A 31 -15.11 5.23 -6.41
N ALA A 32 -16.38 5.01 -6.08
CA ALA A 32 -16.76 4.15 -4.97
C ALA A 32 -16.26 2.69 -5.16
N GLY A 33 -16.38 2.15 -6.38
CA GLY A 33 -15.89 0.80 -6.69
C GLY A 33 -14.36 0.67 -6.60
N ILE A 34 -13.62 1.67 -7.08
CA ILE A 34 -12.16 1.72 -6.97
C ILE A 34 -11.72 1.80 -5.51
N VAL A 35 -12.33 2.70 -4.73
CA VAL A 35 -12.01 2.86 -3.31
C VAL A 35 -12.27 1.58 -2.53
N LEU A 36 -13.42 0.94 -2.73
CA LEU A 36 -13.75 -0.33 -2.07
C LEU A 36 -12.69 -1.39 -2.38
N ARG A 37 -12.30 -1.54 -3.65
CA ARG A 37 -11.29 -2.49 -4.07
C ARG A 37 -9.92 -2.21 -3.43
N LEU A 38 -9.52 -0.95 -3.37
CA LEU A 38 -8.24 -0.54 -2.77
C LEU A 38 -8.24 -0.77 -1.25
N GLN A 39 -9.37 -0.54 -0.58
CA GLN A 39 -9.53 -0.83 0.85
C GLN A 39 -9.39 -2.33 1.14
N GLU A 40 -9.99 -3.21 0.33
CA GLU A 40 -9.81 -4.67 0.46
C GLU A 40 -8.33 -5.08 0.32
N LEU A 41 -7.64 -4.52 -0.67
CA LEU A 41 -6.22 -4.80 -0.90
C LEU A 41 -5.36 -4.28 0.26
N SER A 42 -5.66 -3.08 0.77
CA SER A 42 -4.98 -2.49 1.92
C SER A 42 -5.14 -3.35 3.17
N ALA A 43 -6.37 -3.79 3.45
CA ALA A 43 -6.66 -4.69 4.57
C ALA A 43 -5.86 -6.00 4.46
N ALA A 44 -5.76 -6.58 3.26
CA ALA A 44 -4.96 -7.78 3.04
C ALA A 44 -3.46 -7.56 3.29
N VAL A 45 -2.92 -6.37 2.96
CA VAL A 45 -1.53 -6.00 3.29
C VAL A 45 -1.36 -5.92 4.80
N GLN A 46 -2.25 -5.23 5.50
CA GLN A 46 -2.20 -5.05 6.95
C GLN A 46 -2.28 -6.39 7.70
N GLU A 47 -3.17 -7.30 7.27
CA GLU A 47 -3.25 -8.63 7.83
C GLU A 47 -1.97 -9.45 7.62
N ALA A 48 -1.40 -9.40 6.41
CA ALA A 48 -0.15 -10.10 6.11
C ALA A 48 0.99 -9.57 6.98
N TRP A 49 1.05 -8.26 7.16
CA TRP A 49 2.02 -7.62 8.02
C TRP A 49 1.86 -8.03 9.49
N ASN A 50 0.63 -8.01 10.00
CA ASN A 50 0.35 -8.43 11.37
C ASN A 50 0.74 -9.89 11.63
N ARG A 51 0.50 -10.79 10.66
CA ARG A 51 0.94 -12.20 10.75
C ARG A 51 2.47 -12.32 10.77
N GLU A 52 3.17 -11.57 9.92
CA GLU A 52 4.64 -11.58 9.88
C GLU A 52 5.24 -11.01 11.18
N ARG A 53 4.67 -9.92 11.70
CA ARG A 53 5.03 -9.34 13.01
C ARG A 53 4.87 -10.33 14.15
N ALA A 54 3.73 -11.02 14.21
CA ALA A 54 3.47 -12.03 15.23
C ALA A 54 4.45 -13.21 15.16
N ALA A 55 4.99 -13.51 13.97
CA ALA A 55 6.01 -14.54 13.76
C ALA A 55 7.45 -14.11 14.13
N GLY A 56 7.63 -12.97 14.80
CA GLY A 56 8.92 -12.53 15.33
C GLY A 56 9.81 -11.75 14.35
N ARG A 57 9.24 -11.21 13.28
CA ARG A 57 9.93 -10.28 12.36
C ARG A 57 9.01 -9.08 12.10
N PRO A 58 9.43 -7.82 12.28
CA PRO A 58 10.76 -7.29 12.58
C PRO A 58 10.86 -6.58 13.95
N ASP A 59 12.00 -5.93 14.22
CA ASP A 59 12.20 -5.04 15.38
C ASP A 59 11.12 -3.94 15.46
N ALA A 60 10.94 -3.39 16.67
CA ALA A 60 9.94 -2.38 17.00
C ALA A 60 10.04 -1.09 16.15
N ALA A 61 11.24 -0.62 15.84
CA ALA A 61 11.43 0.58 15.03
C ALA A 61 10.93 0.36 13.59
N LEU A 62 11.29 -0.78 13.00
CA LEU A 62 10.76 -1.16 11.70
C LEU A 62 9.25 -1.42 11.73
N ALA A 63 8.75 -2.01 12.81
CA ALA A 63 7.32 -2.20 13.03
C ALA A 63 6.53 -0.89 12.96
N ALA A 64 7.04 0.16 13.62
CA ALA A 64 6.45 1.49 13.63
C ALA A 64 6.50 2.15 12.24
N TYR A 65 7.65 2.09 11.56
CA TYR A 65 7.81 2.65 10.21
C TYR A 65 6.81 2.05 9.21
N VAL A 66 6.71 0.71 9.14
CA VAL A 66 5.77 0.05 8.23
C VAL A 66 4.32 0.38 8.61
N GLY A 67 3.99 0.38 9.90
CA GLY A 67 2.65 0.74 10.36
C GLY A 67 2.25 2.16 9.95
N GLN A 68 3.15 3.12 10.10
CA GLN A 68 2.92 4.51 9.71
C GLN A 68 2.74 4.65 8.19
N ALA A 69 3.60 4.00 7.40
CA ALA A 69 3.51 4.04 5.94
C ALA A 69 2.21 3.43 5.42
N LEU A 70 1.79 2.27 5.95
CA LEU A 70 0.51 1.66 5.61
C LEU A 70 -0.66 2.58 6.01
N LYS A 71 -0.56 3.25 7.16
CA LYS A 71 -1.60 4.18 7.59
C LYS A 71 -1.75 5.38 6.65
N THR A 72 -0.64 5.96 6.19
CA THR A 72 -0.67 7.05 5.20
C THR A 72 -1.28 6.58 3.88
N ALA A 73 -0.92 5.40 3.41
CA ALA A 73 -1.50 4.83 2.18
C ALA A 73 -3.02 4.60 2.30
N GLU A 74 -3.50 4.11 3.45
CA GLU A 74 -4.94 3.95 3.72
C GLU A 74 -5.69 5.29 3.68
N LEU A 75 -5.11 6.35 4.26
CA LEU A 75 -5.71 7.68 4.26
C LEU A 75 -5.82 8.24 2.84
N ALA A 76 -4.77 8.08 2.03
CA ALA A 76 -4.78 8.49 0.63
C ALA A 76 -5.88 7.75 -0.18
N ILE A 77 -6.02 6.43 0.03
CA ILE A 77 -7.09 5.62 -0.57
C ILE A 77 -8.48 6.12 -0.16
N ALA A 78 -8.70 6.37 1.13
CA ALA A 78 -9.96 6.88 1.64
C ALA A 78 -10.32 8.26 1.07
N GLY A 79 -9.30 9.08 0.78
CA GLY A 79 -9.45 10.39 0.15
C GLY A 79 -9.98 10.35 -1.28
N LEU A 80 -9.70 9.29 -2.05
CA LEU A 80 -10.12 9.19 -3.47
C LEU A 80 -11.65 9.23 -3.66
N GLY A 81 -12.41 8.80 -2.64
CA GLY A 81 -13.88 8.79 -2.69
C GLY A 81 -14.52 10.11 -2.25
N GLN A 82 -13.75 11.09 -1.80
CA GLN A 82 -14.27 12.36 -1.29
C GLN A 82 -14.58 13.32 -2.45
N GLN A 83 -15.68 14.06 -2.33
CA GLN A 83 -15.99 15.12 -3.29
C GLN A 83 -14.94 16.23 -3.21
N GLY A 84 -14.46 16.69 -4.38
CA GLY A 84 -13.43 17.72 -4.45
C GLY A 84 -12.02 17.26 -4.07
N ALA A 85 -11.79 15.94 -3.98
CA ALA A 85 -10.47 15.39 -3.69
C ALA A 85 -9.41 15.84 -4.70
N GLU A 86 -8.28 16.33 -4.20
CA GLU A 86 -7.11 16.64 -5.02
C GLU A 86 -6.38 15.34 -5.38
N LEU A 87 -6.79 14.69 -6.46
CA LEU A 87 -6.29 13.36 -6.86
C LEU A 87 -4.75 13.31 -7.00
N ARG A 88 -4.11 14.40 -7.45
CA ARG A 88 -2.64 14.49 -7.57
C ARG A 88 -1.94 14.58 -6.21
N LEU A 89 -2.57 15.22 -5.23
CA LEU A 89 -2.07 15.26 -3.86
C LEU A 89 -2.15 13.87 -3.22
N LEU A 90 -3.30 13.21 -3.36
CA LEU A 90 -3.51 11.85 -2.86
C LEU A 90 -2.58 10.83 -3.54
N GLN A 91 -2.30 11.02 -4.83
CA GLN A 91 -1.30 10.24 -5.55
C GLN A 91 0.07 10.36 -4.87
N ARG A 92 0.52 11.59 -4.65
CA ARG A 92 1.83 11.85 -4.03
C ARG A 92 1.90 11.23 -2.63
N ASP A 93 0.90 11.48 -1.80
CA ASP A 93 0.88 10.98 -0.42
C ASP A 93 0.89 9.44 -0.38
N PHE A 94 0.18 8.78 -1.30
CA PHE A 94 0.21 7.34 -1.44
C PHE A 94 1.59 6.83 -1.91
N GLU A 95 2.15 7.43 -2.97
CA GLU A 95 3.42 7.00 -3.56
C GLU A 95 4.60 7.20 -2.61
N GLU A 96 4.66 8.33 -1.90
CA GLU A 96 5.68 8.63 -0.88
C GLU A 96 5.65 7.64 0.29
N ALA A 97 4.47 7.11 0.63
CA ALA A 97 4.33 6.09 1.67
C ALA A 97 4.63 4.67 1.15
N ALA A 98 4.05 4.30 0.00
CA ALA A 98 3.99 2.91 -0.46
C ALA A 98 5.22 2.47 -1.27
N LEU A 99 5.81 3.34 -2.10
CA LEU A 99 6.93 2.97 -2.97
C LEU A 99 8.22 2.69 -2.19
N PRO A 100 8.65 3.56 -1.24
CA PRO A 100 9.82 3.26 -0.42
C PRO A 100 9.63 1.97 0.39
N LEU A 101 8.41 1.74 0.91
CA LEU A 101 8.08 0.54 1.63
C LEU A 101 8.16 -0.72 0.75
N GLU A 102 7.73 -0.64 -0.52
CA GLU A 102 7.81 -1.76 -1.48
C GLU A 102 9.26 -2.16 -1.76
N VAL A 103 10.14 -1.17 -1.95
CA VAL A 103 11.58 -1.38 -2.15
C VAL A 103 12.21 -1.95 -0.88
N PHE A 104 11.88 -1.40 0.28
CA PHE A 104 12.43 -1.82 1.55
C PHE A 104 12.05 -3.28 1.88
N LEU A 105 10.77 -3.64 1.78
CA LEU A 105 10.30 -5.02 2.01
C LEU A 105 10.88 -6.01 1.00
N ARG A 106 11.12 -5.57 -0.25
CA ARG A 106 11.85 -6.38 -1.24
C ARG A 106 13.29 -6.65 -0.80
N GLY A 107 13.99 -5.66 -0.24
CA GLY A 107 15.33 -5.85 0.32
C GLY A 107 15.37 -6.83 1.49
N LEU A 108 14.35 -6.79 2.36
CA LEU A 108 14.23 -7.78 3.44
C LEU A 108 14.01 -9.22 2.93
N ASP A 109 13.38 -9.39 1.77
CA ASP A 109 13.21 -10.69 1.14
C ASP A 109 14.50 -11.26 0.54
N THR A 110 15.42 -10.40 0.10
CA THR A 110 16.69 -10.84 -0.51
C THR A 110 17.77 -11.16 0.52
N LEU A 111 17.78 -10.49 1.68
CA LEU A 111 18.72 -10.75 2.79
C LEU A 111 18.76 -12.22 3.29
N PRO A 112 17.63 -12.93 3.51
CA PRO A 112 17.65 -14.33 3.95
C PRO A 112 18.13 -15.32 2.87
N ALA A 113 18.18 -14.93 1.59
CA ALA A 113 18.73 -15.78 0.53
C ALA A 113 20.27 -15.78 0.53
N LEU A 114 20.90 -14.67 0.90
CA LEU A 114 22.36 -14.54 0.96
C LEU A 114 22.98 -15.33 2.12
N GLN A 115 22.30 -15.42 3.27
CA GLN A 115 22.81 -16.17 4.44
C GLN A 115 22.71 -17.70 4.34
N ARG A 116 22.03 -18.25 3.33
CA ARG A 116 21.94 -19.71 3.09
C ARG A 116 22.95 -20.23 2.07
N SER A 117 23.74 -19.33 1.49
CA SER A 117 24.65 -19.62 0.37
C SER A 117 26.12 -19.57 0.78
N ALA A 118 26.42 -19.44 2.08
CA ALA A 118 27.76 -19.34 2.66
C ALA A 118 27.99 -20.45 3.68
#